data_AF-A0A2G5WYU8-F1
#
_entry.id   AF-A0A2G5WYU8-F1
#
_cell.length_a   1.000
_cell.length_b   1.000
_cell.length_c   1.000
_cell.angle_alpha   90.00
_cell.angle_beta   90.00
_cell.angle_gamma   90.00
#
_symmetry.space_group_name_H-M   'P 1'
#
loop_
_entity.id
_entity.type
_entity.pdbx_description
1 polymer ?
#
loop_
_entity_poly.entity_id
_entity_poly.type
_entity_poly.pdbx_seq_one_letter_code
_entity_poly.pdbx_strand_id
1 'polypeptide(L)'
;MKRFISAVIAAILFAIIYSAISYVPESQREPNTYYFGFAETMIFVMLYAGPIFLLIGIPLSIMIDKLMKNKKLQYVKKLVFYSVAGLLIGALFPLILLPGLNSASLIVLYAGIGLMAANIYFHTFLLLPPHNKISTNKEK
;
A
#
# COMPACT_ATOMS: atom_id res chain seq x y z
N MET A 1 17.16 -3.35 -2.22
CA MET A 1 16.65 -4.16 -1.09
C MET A 1 15.64 -3.41 -0.23
N LYS A 2 15.97 -2.26 0.39
CA LYS A 2 15.04 -1.51 1.26
C LYS A 2 13.62 -1.33 0.68
N ARG A 3 13.49 -0.82 -0.56
CA ARG A 3 12.18 -0.61 -1.22
C ARG A 3 11.39 -1.91 -1.44
N PHE A 4 12.08 -2.98 -1.84
CA PHE A 4 11.47 -4.29 -2.03
C PHE A 4 10.92 -4.85 -0.70
N ILE A 5 11.74 -4.82 0.35
CA ILE A 5 11.32 -5.26 1.69
C ILE A 5 10.15 -4.39 2.20
N SER A 6 10.21 -3.08 1.94
CA SER A 6 9.12 -2.16 2.29
C SER A 6 7.82 -2.53 1.58
N ALA A 7 7.89 -2.87 0.28
CA ALA A 7 6.73 -3.28 -0.50
C ALA A 7 6.10 -4.57 0.04
N VAL A 8 6.92 -5.58 0.35
CA VAL A 8 6.44 -6.85 0.90
C VAL A 8 5.77 -6.65 2.26
N ILE A 9 6.44 -5.93 3.18
CA ILE A 9 5.88 -5.65 4.51
C ILE A 9 4.60 -4.81 4.39
N ALA A 10 4.60 -3.77 3.56
CA ALA A 10 3.44 -2.93 3.36
C ALA A 10 2.24 -3.70 2.77
N ALA A 11 2.48 -4.63 1.83
CA ALA A 11 1.44 -5.48 1.28
C ALA A 11 0.82 -6.40 2.35
N ILE A 12 1.64 -7.00 3.21
CA ILE A 12 1.17 -7.83 4.33
C ILE A 12 0.36 -6.99 5.32
N LEU A 13 0.88 -5.83 5.74
CA LEU A 13 0.19 -4.93 6.68
C LEU A 13 -1.14 -4.44 6.09
N PHE A 14 -1.14 -4.05 4.82
CA PHE A 14 -2.36 -3.63 4.13
C PHE A 14 -3.38 -4.76 4.06
N ALA A 15 -2.96 -5.99 3.74
CA ALA A 15 -3.87 -7.13 3.70
C ALA A 15 -4.47 -7.47 5.06
N ILE A 16 -3.68 -7.39 6.13
CA ILE A 16 -4.15 -7.57 7.52
C ILE A 16 -5.18 -6.50 7.87
N ILE A 17 -4.87 -5.22 7.64
CA ILE A 17 -5.76 -4.09 7.94
C ILE A 17 -7.06 -4.21 7.15
N TYR A 18 -6.97 -4.46 5.85
CA TYR A 18 -8.13 -4.63 4.99
C TYR A 18 -9.01 -5.78 5.46
N SER A 19 -8.41 -6.94 5.74
CA SER A 19 -9.14 -8.11 6.22
C SER A 19 -9.80 -7.86 7.57
N ALA A 20 -9.16 -7.11 8.47
CA ALA A 20 -9.75 -6.74 9.76
C ALA A 20 -10.98 -5.84 9.58
N ILE A 21 -10.93 -4.88 8.65
CA ILE A 21 -12.05 -3.98 8.35
C ILE A 21 -13.20 -4.72 7.67
N SER A 22 -12.89 -5.68 6.79
CA SER A 22 -13.88 -6.42 6.01
C SER A 22 -14.44 -7.67 6.71
N TYR A 23 -13.88 -8.08 7.85
CA TYR A 23 -14.27 -9.30 8.53
C TYR A 23 -15.63 -9.17 9.21
N VAL A 24 -16.53 -10.13 8.93
CA VAL A 24 -17.82 -10.25 9.60
C VAL A 24 -17.75 -11.36 10.66
N PRO A 25 -17.89 -11.05 11.96
CA PRO A 25 -17.93 -12.04 13.03
C PRO A 25 -19.06 -13.04 12.87
N GLU A 26 -18.85 -14.29 13.30
CA GLU A 26 -19.82 -15.39 13.15
C GLU A 26 -21.20 -15.06 13.72
N SER A 27 -21.25 -14.35 14.85
CA SER A 27 -22.50 -13.95 15.50
C SER A 27 -23.32 -12.92 14.71
N GLN A 28 -22.74 -12.31 13.67
CA GLN A 28 -23.37 -11.29 12.82
C GLN A 28 -23.63 -11.82 11.39
N ARG A 29 -23.38 -13.11 11.13
CA ARG A 29 -23.56 -13.69 9.81
C ARG A 29 -25.00 -14.10 9.59
N GLU A 30 -25.55 -13.69 8.46
CA GLU A 30 -26.87 -14.14 8.03
C GLU A 30 -26.82 -15.63 7.63
N PRO A 31 -27.86 -16.41 7.97
CA PRO A 31 -27.94 -17.80 7.57
C PRO A 31 -27.97 -17.92 6.03
N ASN A 32 -27.38 -18.99 5.51
CA ASN A 32 -27.29 -19.29 4.08
C ASN A 32 -26.52 -18.25 3.22
N THR A 33 -25.72 -17.37 3.85
CA THR A 33 -24.85 -16.42 3.14
C THR A 33 -23.39 -16.78 3.36
N TYR A 34 -22.60 -16.80 2.28
CA TYR A 34 -21.15 -17.01 2.39
C TYR A 34 -20.46 -15.71 2.79
N TYR A 35 -19.64 -15.78 3.84
CA TYR A 35 -18.76 -14.71 4.27
C TYR A 35 -17.32 -15.21 4.18
N PHE A 36 -16.48 -14.45 3.49
CA PHE A 36 -15.05 -14.73 3.43
C PHE A 36 -14.45 -14.73 4.85
N GLY A 37 -13.61 -15.74 5.11
CA GLY A 37 -12.83 -15.77 6.34
C GLY A 37 -11.77 -14.66 6.38
N PHE A 38 -11.23 -14.36 7.56
CA PHE A 38 -10.15 -13.37 7.71
C PHE A 38 -8.92 -13.76 6.87
N ALA A 39 -8.44 -15.00 7.03
CA ALA A 39 -7.25 -15.49 6.32
C ALA A 39 -7.48 -15.57 4.81
N GLU A 40 -8.68 -15.97 4.39
CA GLU A 40 -9.05 -16.05 2.99
C GLU A 40 -9.05 -14.65 2.33
N THR A 41 -9.68 -13.68 2.99
CA THR A 41 -9.67 -12.27 2.56
C THR A 41 -8.24 -11.75 2.46
N MET A 42 -7.40 -12.05 3.46
CA MET A 42 -6.01 -11.62 3.50
C MET A 42 -5.22 -12.17 2.29
N ILE A 43 -5.42 -13.44 1.95
CA ILE A 43 -4.75 -14.08 0.81
C ILE A 43 -5.18 -13.42 -0.50
N PHE A 44 -6.49 -13.19 -0.71
CA PHE A 44 -6.98 -12.52 -1.91
C PHE A 44 -6.45 -11.08 -2.01
N VAL A 45 -6.47 -10.32 -0.92
CA VAL A 45 -5.91 -8.97 -0.92
C VAL A 45 -4.43 -8.98 -1.24
N MET A 46 -3.64 -9.91 -0.69
CA MET A 46 -2.23 -10.05 -1.06
C MET A 46 -2.04 -10.39 -2.54
N LEU A 47 -2.89 -11.24 -3.12
CA LEU A 47 -2.82 -11.64 -4.51
C LEU A 47 -3.05 -10.46 -5.47
N TYR A 48 -4.00 -9.57 -5.15
CA TYR A 48 -4.33 -8.41 -6.00
C TYR A 48 -3.50 -7.16 -5.68
N ALA A 49 -3.32 -6.83 -4.40
CA ALA A 49 -2.60 -5.63 -3.98
C ALA A 49 -1.07 -5.82 -3.96
N GLY A 50 -0.58 -7.03 -3.67
CA GLY A 50 0.85 -7.33 -3.62
C GLY A 50 1.61 -6.94 -4.90
N PRO A 51 1.13 -7.36 -6.10
CA PRO A 51 1.69 -6.91 -7.36
C PRO A 51 1.68 -5.38 -7.53
N ILE A 52 0.65 -4.68 -7.05
CA ILE A 52 0.60 -3.21 -7.12
C ILE A 52 1.71 -2.58 -6.26
N PHE A 53 1.95 -3.06 -5.04
CA PHE A 53 3.05 -2.57 -4.20
C PHE A 53 4.42 -2.77 -4.87
N LEU A 54 4.63 -3.92 -5.52
CA LEU A 54 5.91 -4.26 -6.17
C LEU A 54 6.10 -3.53 -7.50
N LEU A 55 5.11 -3.58 -8.38
CA LEU A 55 5.20 -3.10 -9.76
C LEU A 55 4.94 -1.60 -9.89
N ILE A 56 4.12 -1.02 -9.01
CA ILE A 56 3.76 0.41 -9.06
C ILE A 56 4.39 1.16 -7.89
N GLY A 57 4.29 0.63 -6.67
CA GLY A 57 4.81 1.28 -5.46
C GLY A 57 6.33 1.51 -5.50
N ILE A 58 7.11 0.50 -5.93
CA ILE A 58 8.56 0.64 -6.02
C ILE A 58 8.99 1.70 -7.06
N PRO A 59 8.55 1.65 -8.33
CA PRO A 59 8.91 2.69 -9.31
C PRO A 59 8.49 4.10 -8.87
N LEU A 60 7.28 4.27 -8.34
CA LEU A 60 6.81 5.56 -7.84
C LEU A 60 7.69 6.08 -6.70
N SER A 61 8.10 5.22 -5.78
CA SER A 61 8.99 5.62 -4.68
C SER A 61 10.34 6.16 -5.18
N ILE A 62 10.89 5.55 -6.24
CA ILE A 62 12.12 6.01 -6.89
C ILE A 62 11.89 7.38 -7.55
N MET A 63 10.76 7.55 -8.23
CA MET A 63 10.42 8.78 -8.93
C MET A 63 10.20 9.95 -7.95
N ILE A 64 9.49 9.71 -6.85
CA ILE A 64 9.27 10.69 -5.77
C ILE A 64 10.61 11.11 -5.15
N ASP A 65 11.49 10.16 -4.84
CA ASP A 65 12.81 10.48 -4.29
C ASP A 65 13.65 11.34 -5.26
N LYS A 66 13.58 11.08 -6.57
CA LYS A 66 14.29 11.87 -7.60
C LYS A 66 13.78 13.32 -7.71
N LEU A 67 12.47 13.54 -7.57
CA LEU A 67 11.86 14.88 -7.58
C LEU A 67 12.30 15.72 -6.36
N MET A 68 12.65 15.08 -5.24
CA MET A 68 12.81 15.74 -3.95
C MET A 68 14.29 15.96 -3.58
N LYS A 69 14.95 16.91 -4.26
CA LYS A 69 16.36 17.27 -3.99
C LYS A 69 16.55 18.23 -2.79
N ASN A 70 15.51 18.98 -2.41
CA ASN A 70 15.60 19.99 -1.35
C ASN A 70 15.31 19.40 0.05
N LYS A 71 16.20 19.68 1.01
CA LYS A 71 16.17 19.08 2.36
C LYS A 71 15.04 19.60 3.27
N LYS A 72 14.52 20.81 3.03
CA LYS A 72 13.49 21.41 3.90
C LYS A 72 12.09 20.83 3.57
N LEU A 73 11.38 20.35 4.60
CA LEU A 73 10.04 19.73 4.52
C LEU A 73 9.98 18.42 3.71
N GLN A 74 11.07 17.66 3.63
CA GLN A 74 11.13 16.45 2.81
C GLN A 74 10.07 15.40 3.22
N TYR A 75 9.77 15.26 4.51
CA TYR A 75 8.72 14.35 5.00
C TYR A 75 7.34 14.76 4.49
N VAL A 76 6.90 16.00 4.77
CA VAL A 76 5.56 16.49 4.40
C VAL A 76 5.36 16.42 2.88
N LYS A 77 6.37 16.84 2.13
CA LYS A 77 6.30 16.76 0.67
C LYS A 77 6.19 15.31 0.18
N LYS A 78 7.01 14.39 0.71
CA LYS A 78 6.88 12.97 0.36
C LYS A 78 5.50 12.43 0.72
N LEU A 79 5.01 12.70 1.92
CA LEU A 79 3.68 12.29 2.37
C LEU A 79 2.57 12.72 1.39
N VAL A 80 2.59 13.97 0.94
CA VAL A 80 1.65 14.49 -0.07
C VAL A 80 1.79 13.73 -1.39
N PHE A 81 3.01 13.57 -1.90
CA PHE A 81 3.23 12.88 -3.18
C PHE A 81 2.83 11.40 -3.14
N TYR A 82 3.13 10.68 -2.05
CA TYR A 82 2.65 9.31 -1.86
C TYR A 82 1.13 9.26 -1.76
N SER A 83 0.50 10.18 -1.02
CA SER A 83 -0.95 10.24 -0.88
C SER A 83 -1.65 10.53 -2.21
N VAL A 84 -1.15 11.49 -2.98
CA VAL A 84 -1.68 11.82 -4.32
C VAL A 84 -1.51 10.64 -5.26
N ALA A 85 -0.33 9.99 -5.27
CA ALA A 85 -0.13 8.82 -6.09
C ALA A 85 -1.07 7.67 -5.70
N GLY A 86 -1.28 7.44 -4.40
CA GLY A 86 -2.24 6.48 -3.89
C GLY A 86 -3.68 6.77 -4.32
N LEU A 87 -4.12 8.02 -4.19
CA LEU A 87 -5.44 8.46 -4.66
C LEU A 87 -5.63 8.16 -6.15
N LEU A 88 -4.64 8.52 -6.99
CA LEU A 88 -4.70 8.31 -8.43
C LEU A 88 -4.76 6.82 -8.79
N ILE A 89 -3.86 6.00 -8.25
CA ILE A 89 -3.84 4.57 -8.53
C ILE A 89 -5.11 3.88 -8.02
N GLY A 90 -5.58 4.26 -6.82
CA GLY A 90 -6.84 3.77 -6.26
C GLY A 90 -8.05 4.14 -7.12
N ALA A 91 -8.15 5.39 -7.58
CA ALA A 91 -9.23 5.82 -8.46
C ALA A 91 -9.22 5.12 -9.83
N LEU A 92 -8.03 4.82 -10.36
CA LEU A 92 -7.87 4.12 -11.64
C LEU A 92 -8.20 2.63 -11.55
N PHE A 93 -8.04 2.01 -10.38
CA PHE A 93 -8.28 0.58 -10.18
C PHE A 93 -9.66 0.12 -10.68
N PRO A 94 -10.80 0.68 -10.22
CA PRO A 94 -12.10 0.23 -10.67
C PRO A 94 -12.37 0.56 -12.15
N LEU A 95 -11.83 1.68 -12.66
CA LEU A 95 -12.00 2.07 -14.06
C LEU A 95 -11.35 1.07 -15.03
N ILE A 96 -10.26 0.43 -14.61
CA ILE A 96 -9.50 -0.51 -15.44
C ILE A 96 -9.97 -1.94 -15.20
N LEU A 97 -10.16 -2.35 -13.95
CA LEU A 97 -10.38 -3.75 -13.57
C LEU A 97 -11.84 -4.13 -13.36
N LEU A 98 -12.73 -3.15 -13.20
CA LEU A 98 -14.17 -3.36 -13.00
C LEU A 98 -14.99 -2.59 -14.06
N PRO A 99 -14.74 -2.84 -15.37
CA PRO A 99 -15.42 -2.10 -16.43
C PRO A 99 -16.95 -2.26 -16.30
N GLY A 100 -17.66 -1.12 -16.23
CA GLY A 100 -19.11 -1.07 -16.03
C GLY A 100 -19.54 -0.71 -14.60
N LEU A 101 -18.64 -0.78 -13.61
CA LEU A 101 -18.89 -0.38 -12.22
C LEU A 101 -18.21 0.96 -11.91
N ASN A 102 -18.56 2.00 -12.69
CA ASN A 102 -17.88 3.31 -12.67
C ASN A 102 -18.65 4.37 -11.87
N SER A 103 -19.34 3.98 -10.79
CA SER A 103 -20.03 4.97 -9.96
C SER A 103 -19.02 5.87 -9.23
N ALA A 104 -19.35 7.15 -9.10
CA ALA A 104 -18.48 8.12 -8.42
C ALA A 104 -18.16 7.68 -6.97
N SER A 105 -19.15 7.10 -6.27
CA SER A 105 -18.96 6.58 -4.91
C SER A 105 -17.92 5.46 -4.85
N LEU A 106 -17.92 4.56 -5.84
CA LEU A 106 -16.96 3.46 -5.90
C LEU A 106 -15.56 3.98 -6.22
N ILE A 107 -15.43 4.91 -7.18
CA ILE A 107 -14.14 5.55 -7.49
C ILE A 107 -13.56 6.25 -6.25
N VAL A 108 -14.38 7.00 -5.50
CA VAL A 108 -13.97 7.67 -4.27
C VAL A 108 -13.54 6.67 -3.19
N LEU A 109 -14.29 5.58 -3.03
CA LEU A 109 -13.94 4.51 -2.07
C LEU A 109 -12.57 3.90 -2.40
N TYR A 110 -12.34 3.49 -3.65
CA TYR A 110 -11.08 2.89 -4.06
C TYR A 110 -9.92 3.90 -4.05
N ALA A 111 -10.17 5.18 -4.33
CA ALA A 111 -9.18 6.25 -4.12
C ALA A 111 -8.75 6.35 -2.65
N GLY A 112 -9.70 6.28 -1.72
CA GLY A 112 -9.42 6.25 -0.27
C GLY A 112 -8.59 5.02 0.14
N ILE A 113 -8.92 3.85 -0.40
CA ILE A 113 -8.14 2.62 -0.19
C ILE A 113 -6.71 2.78 -0.74
N GLY A 114 -6.56 3.36 -1.93
CA GLY A 114 -5.26 3.64 -2.53
C GLY A 114 -4.42 4.64 -1.73
N LEU A 115 -5.05 5.69 -1.17
CA LEU A 115 -4.41 6.62 -0.23
C LEU A 115 -3.89 5.89 1.00
N MET A 116 -4.70 5.01 1.60
CA MET A 116 -4.29 4.21 2.75
C MET A 116 -3.09 3.30 2.40
N ALA A 117 -3.17 2.57 1.29
CA ALA A 117 -2.12 1.68 0.83
C ALA A 117 -0.78 2.41 0.59
N ALA A 118 -0.81 3.55 -0.12
CA ALA A 118 0.39 4.33 -0.40
C ALA A 118 1.05 4.88 0.87
N ASN A 119 0.24 5.28 1.85
CA ASN A 119 0.76 5.75 3.14
C ASN A 119 1.34 4.61 3.99
N ILE A 120 0.74 3.42 3.99
CA ILE A 120 1.34 2.24 4.64
C ILE A 120 2.71 1.94 4.02
N TYR A 121 2.83 1.97 2.70
CA TYR A 121 4.12 1.80 2.03
C TYR A 121 5.13 2.88 2.42
N PHE A 122 4.73 4.16 2.40
CA PHE A 122 5.61 5.27 2.73
C PHE A 122 6.16 5.16 4.16
N HIS A 123 5.31 4.89 5.15
CA HIS A 123 5.73 4.78 6.54
C HIS A 123 6.57 3.53 6.78
N THR A 124 6.26 2.40 6.14
CA THR A 124 7.10 1.19 6.16
C THR A 124 8.49 1.48 5.59
N PHE A 125 8.55 2.18 4.45
CA PHE A 125 9.80 2.61 3.83
C PHE A 125 10.58 3.60 4.69
N LEU A 126 9.91 4.47 5.45
CA LEU A 126 10.57 5.41 6.33
C LEU A 126 11.22 4.71 7.54
N LEU A 127 10.50 3.78 8.16
CA LEU A 127 10.92 3.07 9.37
C LEU A 127 12.09 2.10 9.14
N LEU A 128 12.20 1.53 7.94
CA LEU A 128 13.31 0.63 7.63
C LEU A 128 14.64 1.42 7.54
N PRO A 129 15.71 1.00 8.22
CA PRO A 129 16.99 1.69 8.16
C PRO A 129 17.59 1.63 6.74
N PRO A 130 18.32 2.67 6.28
CA PRO A 130 19.15 2.53 5.11
C PRO A 130 20.16 1.40 5.36
N HIS A 131 20.44 0.58 4.34
CA HIS A 131 21.47 -0.44 4.44
C HIS A 131 22.82 0.26 4.52
N ASN A 132 23.29 0.55 5.74
CA ASN A 132 24.66 0.96 5.97
C ASN A 132 25.54 -0.22 5.57
N LYS A 133 26.45 -0.01 4.61
CA LYS A 133 27.63 -0.85 4.51
C LYS A 133 28.27 -0.82 5.90
N ILE A 134 28.32 -1.97 6.57
CA ILE A 134 29.14 -2.15 7.75
C ILE A 134 30.56 -1.85 7.28
N SER A 135 31.04 -0.63 7.54
CA SER A 135 32.45 -0.31 7.37
C SER A 135 33.17 -1.12 8.45
N THR A 136 33.68 -2.29 8.07
CA THR A 136 34.68 -3.00 8.84
C THR A 136 35.93 -2.14 8.85
N ASN A 137 35.97 -1.16 9.74
CA ASN A 137 37.20 -0.55 10.18
C ASN A 137 37.78 -1.54 11.19
N LYS A 138 38.52 -2.55 10.71
CA LYS A 138 39.51 -3.21 11.57
C LYS A 138 40.76 -2.36 11.45
N GLU A 139 41.04 -1.72 12.58
CA GLU A 139 42.18 -0.86 12.83
C GLU A 139 43.52 -1.56 12.54
N LYS A 140 44.51 -0.69 12.33
CA LYS A 140 45.91 -0.94 12.01
C LYS A 140 46.62 -1.90 12.94
#